data_AF-N9MGE6-F1
#
_entry.id   AF-N9MGE6-F1
#
_cell.length_a   1.000
_cell.length_b   1.000
_cell.length_c   1.000
_cell.angle_alpha   90.00
_cell.angle_beta   90.00
_cell.angle_gamma   90.00
#
_symmetry.space_group_name_H-M   'P 1'
#
loop_
_entity.id
_entity.type
_entity.pdbx_description
1 polymer ?
#
loop_
_entity_poly.entity_id
_entity_poly.type
_entity_poly.pdbx_seq_one_letter_code
_entity_poly.pdbx_strand_id
1 'polypeptide(L)'
;MSEFEKWFEDQDFYTNMRFIHGDKLFDKDGGAYRVLPVQMTYLAWLVGRAAIQEMDEVIKLQDTDLRKYEKQIESLKEQLNNMEACYIEKKKEVEDQQKRIDEALTWLTRTDIRPINCAREILRGAND
;
A
#
# COMPACT_ATOMS: atom_id res chain seq x y z
N MET A 1 1.10 -37.73 -24.97
CA MET A 1 -0.09 -36.88 -25.15
C MET A 1 0.27 -35.45 -24.77
N SER A 2 0.03 -34.49 -25.66
CA SER A 2 0.38 -33.07 -25.48
C SER A 2 -0.52 -32.37 -24.46
N GLU A 3 -0.12 -31.20 -23.94
CA GLU A 3 -0.98 -30.37 -23.05
C GLU A 3 -2.30 -30.01 -23.73
N PHE A 4 -2.23 -29.66 -25.01
CA PHE A 4 -3.43 -29.40 -25.81
C PHE A 4 -4.33 -30.63 -25.89
N GLU A 5 -3.78 -31.81 -26.19
CA GLU A 5 -4.58 -33.04 -26.27
C GLU A 5 -5.29 -33.31 -24.94
N LYS A 6 -4.59 -33.22 -23.80
CA LYS A 6 -5.23 -33.35 -22.47
C LYS A 6 -6.37 -32.35 -22.27
N TRP A 7 -6.11 -31.08 -22.55
CA TRP A 7 -7.13 -30.04 -22.46
C TRP A 7 -8.32 -30.32 -23.39
N PHE A 8 -8.06 -30.81 -24.60
CA PHE A 8 -9.09 -31.16 -25.58
C PHE A 8 -9.94 -32.34 -25.12
N GLU A 9 -9.33 -33.34 -24.46
CA GLU A 9 -10.03 -34.49 -23.89
C GLU A 9 -10.96 -34.10 -22.73
N ASP A 10 -10.60 -33.05 -21.98
CA ASP A 10 -11.41 -32.53 -20.89
C ASP A 10 -12.65 -31.74 -21.38
N GLN A 11 -12.74 -31.42 -22.68
CA GLN A 11 -13.87 -30.65 -23.21
C GLN A 11 -15.10 -31.54 -23.43
N ASP A 12 -16.27 -30.95 -23.22
CA ASP A 12 -17.59 -31.60 -23.27
C ASP A 12 -17.85 -32.30 -24.61
N PHE A 13 -17.29 -31.75 -25.69
CA PHE A 13 -17.44 -32.26 -27.05
C PHE A 13 -16.49 -33.43 -27.38
N TYR A 14 -15.53 -33.76 -26.50
CA TYR A 14 -14.53 -34.79 -26.77
C TYR A 14 -15.16 -36.15 -27.05
N THR A 15 -16.14 -36.57 -26.25
CA THR A 15 -16.82 -37.86 -26.40
C THR A 15 -17.38 -38.05 -27.81
N ASN A 16 -18.01 -37.01 -28.36
CA ASN A 16 -18.57 -37.03 -29.72
C ASN A 16 -17.46 -37.10 -30.78
N MET A 17 -16.40 -36.30 -30.61
CA MET A 17 -15.25 -36.31 -31.52
C MET A 17 -14.55 -37.68 -31.54
N ARG A 18 -14.39 -38.30 -30.36
CA ARG A 18 -13.80 -39.62 -30.19
C ARG A 18 -14.65 -40.72 -30.80
N PHE A 19 -15.98 -40.59 -30.73
CA PHE A 19 -16.91 -41.50 -31.38
C PHE A 19 -16.82 -41.43 -32.92
N ILE A 20 -16.75 -40.22 -33.48
CA ILE A 20 -16.71 -40.01 -34.95
C ILE A 20 -15.36 -40.43 -35.54
N HIS A 21 -14.26 -39.99 -34.94
CA HIS A 21 -12.92 -40.14 -35.53
C HIS A 21 -12.14 -41.35 -34.99
N GLY A 22 -12.63 -41.96 -33.91
CA GLY A 22 -11.99 -43.13 -33.31
C GLY A 22 -10.56 -42.82 -32.87
N ASP A 23 -9.69 -43.81 -33.03
CA ASP A 23 -8.29 -43.73 -32.58
C ASP A 23 -7.48 -42.72 -33.40
N LYS A 24 -7.98 -42.32 -34.58
CA LYS A 24 -7.32 -41.38 -35.50
C LYS A 24 -7.59 -39.91 -35.17
N LEU A 25 -8.33 -39.63 -34.09
CA LEU A 25 -8.73 -38.26 -33.72
C LEU A 25 -7.53 -37.31 -33.62
N PHE A 26 -6.42 -37.78 -33.06
CA PHE A 26 -5.20 -37.00 -32.85
C PHE A 26 -4.07 -37.37 -33.82
N ASP A 27 -4.36 -38.08 -34.91
CA ASP A 27 -3.37 -38.40 -35.94
C ASP A 27 -2.79 -37.10 -36.53
N LYS A 28 -1.47 -37.08 -36.71
CA LYS A 28 -0.74 -35.96 -37.29
C LYS A 28 -0.15 -36.33 -38.64
N ASP A 29 -0.11 -35.35 -39.53
CA ASP A 29 0.58 -35.43 -40.81
C ASP A 29 1.43 -34.17 -40.97
N GLY A 30 2.74 -34.34 -41.18
CA GLY A 30 3.68 -33.23 -41.22
C GLY A 30 3.67 -32.30 -39.99
N GLY A 31 3.25 -32.81 -38.83
CA GLY A 31 3.15 -32.02 -37.58
C GLY A 31 1.81 -31.30 -37.35
N ALA A 32 0.88 -31.32 -38.31
CA ALA A 32 -0.48 -30.80 -38.16
C ALA A 32 -1.46 -31.93 -37.86
N TYR A 33 -2.51 -31.66 -37.06
CA TYR A 33 -3.59 -32.63 -36.87
C TYR A 33 -4.38 -32.81 -38.16
N ARG A 34 -4.70 -34.06 -38.50
CA ARG A 34 -5.44 -34.39 -39.73
C ARG A 34 -6.91 -34.05 -39.64
N VAL A 35 -7.49 -34.18 -38.45
CA VAL A 35 -8.88 -33.83 -38.19
C VAL A 35 -8.99 -32.31 -38.11
N LEU A 36 -9.63 -31.70 -39.11
CA LEU A 36 -9.73 -30.24 -39.26
C LEU A 36 -10.25 -29.52 -37.99
N PRO A 37 -11.34 -29.97 -37.34
CA PRO A 37 -11.76 -29.38 -36.07
C PRO A 37 -10.66 -29.37 -35.01
N VAL A 38 -9.93 -30.47 -34.86
CA VAL A 38 -8.83 -30.59 -33.88
C VAL A 38 -7.70 -29.62 -34.23
N GLN A 39 -7.35 -29.50 -35.50
CA GLN A 39 -6.32 -28.56 -35.95
C GLN A 39 -6.73 -27.10 -35.72
N MET A 40 -7.98 -26.74 -36.02
CA MET A 40 -8.49 -25.38 -35.78
C MET A 40 -8.48 -25.04 -34.29
N THR A 41 -8.95 -25.96 -33.44
CA THR A 41 -8.92 -25.77 -32.00
C THR A 41 -7.49 -25.68 -31.47
N TYR A 42 -6.55 -26.47 -32.00
CA TYR A 42 -5.14 -26.39 -31.63
C TYR A 42 -4.54 -25.01 -31.93
N LEU A 43 -4.78 -24.48 -33.13
CA LEU A 43 -4.29 -23.15 -33.50
C LEU A 43 -4.90 -22.04 -32.63
N ALA A 44 -6.21 -22.11 -32.37
CA ALA A 44 -6.87 -21.16 -31.47
C ALA A 44 -6.33 -21.25 -30.03
N TRP A 45 -6.08 -22.48 -29.56
CA TRP A 45 -5.50 -22.74 -28.24
C TRP A 45 -4.09 -22.16 -28.12
N LEU A 46 -3.25 -22.32 -29.16
CA LEU A 46 -1.90 -21.75 -29.18
C LEU A 46 -1.92 -20.21 -29.09
N VAL A 47 -2.81 -19.55 -29.83
CA VAL A 47 -2.96 -18.09 -29.78
C VAL A 47 -3.40 -17.63 -28.38
N GLY A 48 -4.39 -18.31 -27.80
CA GLY A 48 -4.85 -18.02 -26.44
C GLY A 48 -3.74 -18.22 -25.40
N ARG A 49 -2.98 -19.31 -25.53
CA ARG A 49 -1.80 -19.62 -24.70
C ARG A 49 -0.75 -18.51 -24.76
N ALA A 50 -0.41 -18.03 -25.96
CA ALA A 50 0.57 -16.97 -26.11
C ALA A 50 0.11 -15.67 -25.42
N ALA A 51 -1.16 -15.29 -25.61
CA ALA A 51 -1.73 -14.12 -24.94
C ALA A 51 -1.73 -14.25 -23.41
N ILE A 52 -2.05 -15.44 -22.87
CA ILE A 52 -1.99 -15.71 -21.42
C ILE A 52 -0.55 -15.60 -20.90
N GLN A 53 0.44 -16.10 -21.64
CA GLN A 53 1.86 -16.00 -21.25
C GLN A 53 2.35 -14.55 -21.22
N GLU A 54 1.94 -13.73 -22.19
CA GLU A 54 2.26 -12.30 -22.18
C GLU A 54 1.66 -11.59 -20.96
N MET A 55 0.41 -11.90 -20.61
CA MET A 55 -0.21 -11.35 -19.40
C MET A 55 0.48 -11.80 -18.12
N ASP A 56 0.93 -13.05 -18.03
CA ASP A 56 1.66 -13.58 -16.86
C ASP A 56 2.95 -12.79 -16.60
N GLU A 57 3.68 -12.42 -17.65
CA GLU A 57 4.88 -11.57 -17.53
C GLU A 57 4.55 -10.15 -17.07
N VAL A 58 3.44 -9.57 -17.55
CA VAL A 58 2.97 -8.25 -17.09
C VAL A 58 2.59 -8.29 -15.61
N ILE A 59 1.91 -9.34 -15.16
CA ILE A 59 1.52 -9.52 -13.75
C ILE A 59 2.78 -9.58 -12.86
N LYS A 60 3.81 -10.34 -13.25
CA LYS A 60 5.08 -10.43 -12.49
C LYS A 60 5.77 -9.07 -12.33
N LEU A 61 5.73 -8.25 -13.38
CA LEU A 61 6.28 -6.89 -13.34
C LEU A 61 5.48 -6.00 -12.37
N GLN A 62 4.15 -6.03 -12.47
CA GLN A 62 3.26 -5.27 -11.57
C GLN A 62 3.42 -5.67 -10.10
N ASP A 63 3.57 -6.97 -9.81
CA ASP A 63 3.83 -7.47 -8.45
C ASP A 63 5.16 -6.95 -7.88
N THR A 64 6.16 -6.79 -8.73
CA THR A 64 7.47 -6.27 -8.32
C THR A 64 7.41 -4.79 -8.02
N ASP A 65 6.69 -4.02 -8.83
CA ASP A 65 6.45 -2.60 -8.59
C ASP A 65 5.59 -2.35 -7.34
N LEU A 66 4.53 -3.15 -7.13
CA LEU A 66 3.71 -3.08 -5.92
C LEU A 66 4.55 -3.26 -4.66
N ARG A 67 5.40 -4.30 -4.60
CA ARG A 67 6.31 -4.52 -3.48
C ARG A 67 7.28 -3.37 -3.24
N LYS A 68 7.71 -2.69 -4.31
CA LYS A 68 8.58 -1.51 -4.20
C LYS A 68 7.82 -0.34 -3.57
N TYR A 69 6.59 -0.07 -4.00
CA TYR A 69 5.77 1.00 -3.43
C TYR A 69 5.37 0.71 -1.98
N GLU A 70 5.07 -0.54 -1.62
CA GLU A 70 4.79 -0.94 -0.24
C GLU A 70 5.96 -0.60 0.69
N LYS A 71 7.19 -0.95 0.31
CA LYS A 71 8.40 -0.60 1.08
C LYS A 71 8.59 0.91 1.23
N GLN A 72 8.31 1.68 0.19
CA GLN A 72 8.37 3.14 0.25
C GLN A 72 7.33 3.70 1.23
N ILE A 73 6.11 3.16 1.22
CA ILE A 73 5.04 3.55 2.16
C ILE A 73 5.46 3.24 3.60
N GLU A 74 6.03 2.07 3.87
CA GLU A 74 6.51 1.72 5.22
C GLU A 74 7.61 2.68 5.69
N SER A 75 8.61 2.96 4.85
CA SER A 75 9.67 3.90 5.19
C SER A 75 9.15 5.31 5.47
N LEU A 76 8.20 5.79 4.65
CA LEU A 76 7.58 7.11 4.86
C LEU A 76 6.74 7.16 6.14
N LYS A 77 6.02 6.09 6.48
CA LYS A 77 5.28 5.99 7.74
C LYS A 77 6.22 6.04 8.95
N GLU A 78 7.37 5.37 8.87
CA GLU A 78 8.37 5.42 9.94
C GLU A 78 8.94 6.84 10.11
N GLN A 79 9.28 7.51 9.00
CA GLN A 79 9.72 8.91 9.03
C GLN A 79 8.66 9.83 9.65
N LEU A 80 7.39 9.65 9.29
CA LEU A 80 6.29 10.41 9.85
C LEU A 80 6.17 10.19 11.37
N ASN A 81 6.19 8.94 11.82
CA ASN A 81 6.12 8.61 13.25
C ASN A 81 7.29 9.23 14.03
N ASN A 82 8.49 9.17 13.49
CA ASN A 82 9.68 9.76 14.11
C ASN A 82 9.56 11.29 14.20
N MET A 83 9.03 11.93 13.14
CA MET A 83 8.80 13.37 13.11
C MET A 83 7.70 13.78 14.10
N GLU A 84 6.60 13.04 14.19
CA GLU A 84 5.52 13.26 15.16
C GLU A 84 6.03 13.16 16.60
N ALA A 85 6.88 12.17 16.91
CA ALA A 85 7.49 12.03 18.22
C ALA A 85 8.33 13.26 18.61
N CYS A 86 9.14 13.76 17.67
CA CYS A 86 9.94 14.99 17.86
C CYS A 86 9.05 16.20 18.14
N TYR A 87 7.95 16.36 17.39
CA TYR A 87 7.01 17.47 17.61
C TYR A 87 6.33 17.39 18.98
N ILE A 88 5.95 16.19 19.45
CA ILE A 88 5.35 16.00 20.77
C ILE A 88 6.33 16.42 21.87
N GLU A 89 7.61 16.04 21.77
CA GLU A 89 8.63 16.42 22.73
C GLU A 89 8.85 17.93 22.75
N LYS A 90 8.99 18.56 21.58
CA LYS A 90 9.13 20.02 21.49
C LYS A 90 7.93 20.79 22.02
N LYS A 91 6.72 20.27 21.82
CA LYS A 91 5.51 20.86 22.40
C LYS A 91 5.56 20.84 23.94
N LYS A 92 6.00 19.74 24.55
CA LYS A 92 6.16 19.65 26.01
C LYS A 92 7.20 20.64 26.53
N GLU A 93 8.35 20.77 25.85
CA GLU A 93 9.37 21.75 26.21
C GLU A 93 8.81 23.19 26.22
N VAL A 94 8.01 23.54 25.21
CA VAL A 94 7.38 24.86 25.11
C VAL A 94 6.36 25.07 26.23
N GLU A 95 5.53 24.07 26.53
CA GLU A 95 4.56 24.12 27.63
C GLU A 95 5.25 24.31 29.00
N ASP A 96 6.36 23.61 29.23
CA ASP A 96 7.17 23.76 30.45
C ASP A 96 7.82 25.14 30.55
N GLN A 97 8.36 25.66 29.44
CA GLN A 97 8.90 27.03 29.39
C GLN A 97 7.83 28.08 29.67
N GLN A 98 6.64 27.93 29.07
CA GLN A 98 5.52 28.83 29.29
C GLN A 98 5.13 28.87 30.77
N LYS A 99 5.02 27.70 31.41
CA LYS A 99 4.71 27.60 32.84
C LYS A 99 5.73 28.34 33.71
N ARG A 100 7.03 28.21 33.42
CA ARG A 100 8.10 28.93 34.14
C ARG A 100 8.00 30.44 33.98
N ILE A 101 7.64 30.92 32.78
CA ILE A 101 7.41 32.34 32.52
C ILE A 101 6.21 32.83 33.34
N ASP A 102 5.10 32.09 33.35
CA ASP A 102 3.89 32.45 34.08
C ASP A 102 4.15 32.52 35.61
N GLU A 103 4.93 31.59 36.15
CA GLU A 103 5.37 31.61 37.55
C GLU A 103 6.24 32.83 37.87
N ALA A 104 7.20 33.16 37.01
CA ALA A 104 8.07 34.32 37.17
C ALA A 104 7.27 35.65 37.10
N LEU A 105 6.34 35.77 36.15
CA LEU A 105 5.44 36.92 36.03
C LEU A 105 4.56 37.07 37.27
N THR A 106 4.03 35.96 37.80
CA THR A 106 3.24 35.94 39.04
C THR A 106 4.08 36.40 40.24
N TRP A 107 5.35 36.00 40.31
CA TRP A 107 6.25 36.44 41.36
C TRP A 107 6.52 37.94 41.29
N LEU A 108 6.90 38.46 40.11
CA LEU A 108 7.19 39.88 39.87
C LEU A 108 5.98 40.76 40.21
N THR A 109 4.80 40.40 39.72
CA THR A 109 3.56 41.13 40.02
C THR A 109 3.20 41.13 41.51
N ARG A 110 3.52 40.07 42.26
CA ARG A 110 3.32 40.02 43.72
C ARG A 110 4.36 40.79 44.52
N THR A 111 5.62 40.82 44.08
CA THR A 111 6.72 41.45 44.82
C THR A 111 6.83 42.95 44.59
N ASP A 112 6.61 43.45 43.37
CA ASP A 112 6.73 44.89 43.08
C ASP A 112 5.51 45.71 43.52
N ILE A 113 4.32 45.12 43.53
CA ILE A 113 3.09 45.86 43.87
C ILE A 113 2.93 46.04 45.39
N ARG A 114 3.46 45.14 46.23
CA ARG A 114 3.31 45.23 47.69
C ARG A 114 3.98 46.46 48.30
N PRO A 115 5.28 46.75 48.05
CA PRO A 115 5.93 47.93 48.60
C PRO A 115 5.29 49.23 48.09
N ILE A 116 4.90 49.28 46.81
CA ILE A 116 4.26 50.45 46.20
C ILE A 116 2.87 50.69 46.81
N ASN A 117 2.05 49.65 46.96
CA ASN A 117 0.73 49.77 47.58
C ASN A 117 0.82 50.13 49.07
N CYS A 118 1.78 49.55 49.80
CA CYS A 118 2.00 49.83 51.21
C CYS A 118 2.48 51.29 51.41
N ALA A 119 3.41 51.76 50.57
CA ALA A 119 3.84 53.17 50.57
C ALA A 119 2.68 54.13 50.24
N ARG A 120 1.81 53.75 49.30
CA ARG A 120 0.63 54.55 48.93
C ARG A 120 -0.41 54.64 50.05
N GLU A 121 -0.61 53.57 50.83
CA GLU A 121 -1.52 53.58 51.99
C GLU A 121 -0.97 54.44 53.13
N ILE A 122 0.34 54.34 53.41
CA ILE A 122 1.02 55.21 54.39
C ILE A 122 0.90 56.68 54.00
N LEU A 123 1.11 57.03 52.72
CA LEU A 123 0.98 58.40 52.24
C LEU A 123 -0.48 58.92 52.24
N ARG A 124 -1.50 58.05 52.15
CA ARG A 124 -2.90 58.46 52.30
C ARG A 124 -3.28 58.71 53.76
N GLY A 125 -2.83 57.89 54.69
CA GLY A 125 -3.11 58.05 56.12
C GLY A 125 -2.32 59.16 56.82
N ALA A 126 -1.31 59.75 56.15
CA ALA A 126 -0.54 60.88 56.66
C ALA A 126 -1.10 62.26 56.25
N ASN A 127 -2.17 62.29 55.45
CA ASN A 127 -2.81 63.52 54.94
C ASN A 127 -4.20 63.80 55.60
N ASP A 128 -4.56 63.07 56.65
CA ASP A 128 -5.69 63.34 57.55
C ASP A 128 -5.16 63.84 58.90
#